data_AF-A0A2H0VC85-F1
#
_entry.id   AF-A0A2H0VC85-F1
#
_cell.length_a   1.000
_cell.length_b   1.000
_cell.length_c   1.000
_cell.angle_alpha   90.00
_cell.angle_beta   90.00
_cell.angle_gamma   90.00
#
_symmetry.space_group_name_H-M   'P 1'
#
loop_
_entity.id
_entity.type
_entity.pdbx_description
1 polymer ?
#
loop_
_entity_poly.entity_id
_entity_poly.type
_entity_poly.pdbx_seq_one_letter_code
_entity_poly.pdbx_strand_id
1 'polypeptide(L)'
;MRKEWINYESFASLSKDERRKAVLESGRLYEKRFVLSPDEKMAERLGRLHSLVGKFKSQHPEVVSLGLFGSLTKGYATPESDIDAILFIDTKQAEVEAGKTEQNHAVKNLSEYRAALQSEFQTFLEKQLDVHTEQTSHVFVHFVDESAIRRVLEDPKAEDQAVGGLFRLFLLSLSKGIRPYRQTVIETLEKQGVNGKRKWEMIIHKLAEFENPEIVSNGKLLTHMNAQREWLYPSLQKARRVFLQETRTDSQDVKKAA
;
A
#
# COMPACT_ATOMS: atom_id res chain seq x y z
N MET A 1 -1.46 -11.56 -29.77
CA MET A 1 -2.37 -12.45 -29.02
C MET A 1 -3.17 -11.60 -28.05
N ARG A 2 -4.49 -11.51 -28.22
CA ARG A 2 -5.35 -10.96 -27.16
C ARG A 2 -5.38 -12.01 -26.06
N LYS A 3 -4.77 -11.74 -24.92
CA LYS A 3 -4.89 -12.58 -23.73
C LYS A 3 -6.37 -12.56 -23.36
N GLU A 4 -7.02 -13.72 -23.40
CA GLU A 4 -8.41 -13.87 -22.99
C GLU A 4 -8.58 -13.29 -21.60
N TRP A 5 -9.64 -12.51 -21.40
CA TRP A 5 -10.00 -12.06 -20.07
C TRP A 5 -10.26 -13.30 -19.23
N ILE A 6 -9.56 -13.39 -18.10
CA ILE A 6 -9.83 -14.41 -17.09
C ILE A 6 -11.33 -14.32 -16.76
N ASN A 7 -12.09 -15.36 -17.10
CA ASN A 7 -13.47 -15.48 -16.66
C ASN A 7 -13.45 -15.78 -15.15
N TYR A 8 -14.02 -14.89 -14.34
CA TYR A 8 -14.03 -15.04 -12.89
C TYR A 8 -14.82 -16.27 -12.40
N GLU A 9 -15.82 -16.71 -13.17
CA GLU A 9 -16.60 -17.90 -12.80
C GLU A 9 -15.73 -19.16 -12.73
N SER A 10 -14.63 -19.23 -13.51
CA SER A 10 -13.66 -20.31 -13.39
C SER A 10 -12.66 -20.12 -12.25
N PHE A 11 -12.64 -18.97 -11.59
CA PHE A 11 -11.78 -18.65 -10.44
C PHE A 11 -12.40 -19.04 -9.10
N ALA A 12 -13.73 -18.95 -8.97
CA ALA A 12 -14.42 -19.14 -7.70
C ALA A 12 -14.22 -20.54 -7.08
N SER A 13 -14.03 -21.56 -7.93
CA SER A 13 -13.81 -22.96 -7.49
C SER A 13 -12.34 -23.30 -7.22
N LEU A 14 -11.40 -22.43 -7.59
CA LEU A 14 -9.96 -22.68 -7.44
C LEU A 14 -9.48 -22.29 -6.04
N SER A 15 -8.45 -22.96 -5.55
CA SER A 15 -7.73 -22.58 -4.33
C SER A 15 -7.00 -21.22 -4.48
N LYS A 16 -6.60 -20.60 -3.36
CA LYS A 16 -5.85 -19.32 -3.36
C LYS A 16 -4.59 -19.41 -4.23
N ASP A 17 -3.86 -20.52 -4.17
CA ASP A 17 -2.63 -20.73 -4.93
C ASP A 17 -2.87 -20.94 -6.42
N GLU A 18 -3.93 -21.67 -6.79
CA GLU A 18 -4.33 -21.85 -8.19
C GLU A 18 -4.77 -20.52 -8.82
N ARG A 19 -5.60 -19.73 -8.11
CA ARG A 19 -5.99 -18.39 -8.59
C ARG A 19 -4.78 -17.48 -8.76
N ARG A 20 -3.87 -17.50 -7.78
CA ARG A 20 -2.60 -16.74 -7.84
C ARG A 20 -1.77 -17.14 -9.05
N LYS A 21 -1.59 -18.44 -9.28
CA LYS A 21 -0.86 -18.99 -10.42
C LYS A 21 -1.49 -18.57 -11.75
N ALA A 22 -2.82 -18.67 -11.87
CA ALA A 22 -3.54 -18.26 -13.07
C ALA A 22 -3.36 -16.77 -13.40
N VAL A 23 -3.38 -15.88 -12.39
CA VAL A 23 -3.07 -14.46 -12.64
C VAL A 23 -1.62 -14.25 -13.06
N LEU A 24 -0.66 -14.93 -12.42
CA LEU A 24 0.75 -14.83 -12.80
C LEU A 24 0.97 -15.29 -14.25
N GLU A 25 0.39 -16.43 -14.64
CA GLU A 25 0.49 -17.00 -16.00
C GLU A 25 -0.21 -16.13 -17.05
N SER A 26 -1.26 -15.39 -16.69
CA SER A 26 -1.88 -14.41 -17.59
C SER A 26 -0.93 -13.28 -18.00
N GLY A 27 0.16 -13.08 -17.26
CA GLY A 27 1.12 -12.03 -17.50
C GLY A 27 0.65 -10.62 -17.11
N ARG A 28 -0.57 -10.45 -16.55
CA ARG A 28 -1.12 -9.12 -16.21
C ARG A 28 -0.29 -8.40 -15.14
N LEU A 29 0.25 -9.12 -14.17
CA LEU A 29 1.16 -8.56 -13.16
C LEU A 29 2.54 -8.18 -13.71
N TYR A 30 2.84 -8.51 -14.97
CA TYR A 30 4.00 -7.97 -15.69
C TYR A 30 3.69 -6.64 -16.38
N GLU A 31 2.42 -6.45 -16.76
CA GLU A 31 1.92 -5.29 -17.48
C GLU A 31 1.27 -4.25 -16.58
N LYS A 32 0.90 -4.57 -15.34
CA LYS A 32 0.34 -3.61 -14.38
C LYS A 32 0.93 -3.87 -13.00
N ARG A 33 1.02 -2.82 -12.19
CA ARG A 33 1.48 -2.93 -10.79
C ARG A 33 0.38 -3.50 -9.92
N PHE A 34 -0.83 -3.03 -10.18
CA PHE A 34 -2.04 -3.45 -9.50
C PHE A 34 -3.01 -4.03 -10.52
N VAL A 35 -3.55 -5.19 -10.19
CA VAL A 35 -4.64 -5.82 -10.92
C VAL A 35 -5.76 -5.99 -9.90
N LEU A 36 -6.91 -5.38 -10.11
CA LEU A 36 -8.06 -5.56 -9.21
C LEU A 36 -8.86 -6.78 -9.64
N SER A 37 -9.53 -7.43 -8.68
CA SER A 37 -10.40 -8.57 -8.96
C SER A 37 -11.55 -8.10 -9.87
N PRO A 38 -11.91 -8.89 -10.90
CA PRO A 38 -13.07 -8.59 -11.75
C PRO A 38 -14.41 -8.91 -11.07
N ASP A 39 -14.41 -9.53 -9.88
CA ASP A 39 -15.63 -9.80 -9.10
C ASP A 39 -16.30 -8.51 -8.63
N GLU A 40 -17.58 -8.35 -8.95
CA GLU A 40 -18.40 -7.21 -8.52
C GLU A 40 -18.43 -7.05 -6.99
N LYS A 41 -18.46 -8.15 -6.22
CA LYS A 41 -18.42 -8.09 -4.76
C LYS A 41 -17.10 -7.55 -4.24
N MET A 42 -16.00 -7.84 -4.94
CA MET A 42 -14.69 -7.31 -4.59
C MET A 42 -14.54 -5.84 -4.99
N ALA A 43 -15.10 -5.46 -6.12
CA ALA A 43 -15.19 -4.08 -6.58
C ALA A 43 -15.97 -3.24 -5.55
N GLU A 44 -17.16 -3.71 -5.13
CA GLU A 44 -17.97 -3.10 -4.08
C GLU A 44 -17.20 -3.00 -2.75
N ARG A 45 -16.52 -4.07 -2.33
CA ARG A 45 -15.71 -4.07 -1.09
C ARG A 45 -14.62 -3.00 -1.14
N LEU A 46 -13.92 -2.84 -2.26
CA LEU A 46 -12.89 -1.81 -2.42
C LEU A 46 -13.49 -0.39 -2.38
N GLY A 47 -14.65 -0.18 -3.02
CA GLY A 47 -15.40 1.08 -2.93
C GLY A 47 -15.85 1.42 -1.51
N ARG A 48 -16.32 0.41 -0.77
CA ARG A 48 -16.67 0.54 0.66
C ARG A 48 -15.46 0.84 1.51
N LEU A 49 -14.34 0.12 1.34
CA LEU A 49 -13.08 0.38 2.04
C LEU A 49 -12.63 1.84 1.87
N HIS A 50 -12.64 2.35 0.62
CA HIS A 50 -12.31 3.75 0.35
C HIS A 50 -13.20 4.72 1.14
N SER A 51 -14.51 4.47 1.15
CA SER A 51 -15.48 5.29 1.89
C SER A 51 -15.30 5.19 3.40
N LEU A 52 -14.99 3.99 3.91
CA LEU A 52 -14.77 3.73 5.34
C LEU A 52 -13.52 4.42 5.87
N VAL A 53 -12.44 4.47 5.10
CA VAL A 53 -11.24 5.24 5.46
C VAL A 53 -11.59 6.72 5.62
N GLY A 54 -12.42 7.28 4.73
CA GLY A 54 -12.91 8.65 4.85
C GLY A 54 -13.75 8.88 6.12
N LYS A 55 -14.65 7.94 6.45
CA LYS A 55 -15.44 8.00 7.69
C LYS A 55 -14.57 7.89 8.93
N PHE A 56 -13.65 6.93 8.97
CA PHE A 56 -12.74 6.74 10.10
C PHE A 56 -11.87 7.98 10.31
N LYS A 57 -11.35 8.57 9.23
CA LYS A 57 -10.60 9.83 9.28
C LYS A 57 -11.40 11.02 9.84
N SER A 58 -12.72 11.04 9.69
CA SER A 58 -13.55 12.11 10.28
C SER A 58 -13.60 12.03 11.81
N GLN A 59 -13.35 10.85 12.37
CA GLN A 59 -13.26 10.61 13.82
C GLN A 59 -11.81 10.67 14.31
N HIS A 60 -10.86 10.36 13.42
CA HIS A 60 -9.42 10.28 13.66
C HIS A 60 -8.67 11.15 12.65
N PRO A 61 -8.59 12.49 12.84
CA PRO A 61 -8.01 13.43 11.88
C PRO A 61 -6.56 13.14 11.48
N GLU A 62 -5.81 12.47 12.35
CA GLU A 62 -4.44 11.98 12.15
C GLU A 62 -4.33 10.89 11.07
N VAL A 63 -5.45 10.28 10.66
CA VAL A 63 -5.46 9.28 9.59
C VAL A 63 -5.05 9.91 8.27
N VAL A 64 -3.93 9.43 7.73
CA VAL A 64 -3.36 9.89 6.47
C VAL A 64 -3.98 9.15 5.30
N SER A 65 -3.92 7.81 5.30
CA SER A 65 -4.40 6.96 4.21
C SER A 65 -4.44 5.48 4.60
N LEU A 66 -5.03 4.65 3.74
CA LEU A 66 -4.92 3.19 3.79
C LEU A 66 -4.14 2.69 2.57
N GLY A 67 -3.02 2.02 2.79
CA GLY A 67 -2.24 1.33 1.75
C GLY A 67 -2.59 -0.14 1.67
N LEU A 68 -3.06 -0.61 0.51
CA LEU A 68 -3.40 -2.00 0.26
C LEU A 68 -2.21 -2.78 -0.30
N PHE A 69 -2.15 -4.07 0.04
CA PHE A 69 -1.23 -5.03 -0.56
C PHE A 69 -1.90 -6.41 -0.66
N GLY A 70 -1.11 -7.46 -0.91
CA GLY A 70 -1.63 -8.83 -0.89
C GLY A 70 -2.61 -9.14 -2.02
N SER A 71 -3.61 -9.97 -1.74
CA SER A 71 -4.54 -10.48 -2.77
C SER A 71 -5.39 -9.38 -3.42
N LEU A 72 -5.78 -8.36 -2.64
CA LEU A 72 -6.63 -7.24 -3.07
C LEU A 72 -6.02 -6.41 -4.19
N THR A 73 -4.69 -6.42 -4.33
CA THR A 73 -3.98 -5.65 -5.36
C THR A 73 -3.49 -6.52 -6.52
N LYS A 74 -3.84 -7.82 -6.52
CA LYS A 74 -3.29 -8.82 -7.45
C LYS A 74 -4.33 -9.58 -8.27
N GLY A 75 -5.61 -9.23 -8.18
CA GLY A 75 -6.61 -9.64 -9.17
C GLY A 75 -7.19 -11.03 -8.97
N TYR A 76 -6.77 -11.72 -7.90
CA TYR A 76 -7.25 -13.04 -7.53
C TYR A 76 -7.99 -13.06 -6.17
N ALA A 77 -8.24 -11.88 -5.59
CA ALA A 77 -9.04 -11.77 -4.38
C ALA A 77 -10.49 -12.19 -4.64
N THR A 78 -11.06 -12.83 -3.64
CA THR A 78 -12.46 -13.27 -3.53
C THR A 78 -13.08 -12.70 -2.25
N PRO A 79 -14.41 -12.76 -2.05
CA PRO A 79 -15.05 -12.25 -0.84
C PRO A 79 -14.51 -12.88 0.46
N GLU A 80 -13.95 -14.08 0.42
CA GLU A 80 -13.39 -14.77 1.57
C GLU A 80 -11.92 -14.37 1.82
N SER A 81 -11.33 -13.59 0.91
CA SER A 81 -9.95 -13.13 1.05
C SER A 81 -9.78 -12.16 2.22
N ASP A 82 -8.59 -12.20 2.79
CA ASP A 82 -8.08 -11.29 3.81
C ASP A 82 -7.88 -9.87 3.28
N ILE A 83 -7.91 -8.92 4.21
CA ILE A 83 -7.63 -7.50 4.01
C ILE A 83 -6.21 -7.24 4.50
N ASP A 84 -5.29 -7.25 3.55
CA ASP A 84 -3.89 -6.89 3.73
C ASP A 84 -3.72 -5.37 3.57
N ALA A 85 -3.59 -4.65 4.69
CA ALA A 85 -3.56 -3.18 4.66
C ALA A 85 -2.68 -2.52 5.71
N ILE A 86 -2.21 -1.31 5.40
CA ILE A 86 -1.50 -0.43 6.32
C ILE A 86 -2.27 0.88 6.46
N LEU A 87 -2.78 1.16 7.66
CA LEU A 87 -3.34 2.46 8.02
C LEU A 87 -2.18 3.41 8.38
N PHE A 88 -1.97 4.41 7.55
CA PHE A 88 -0.97 5.44 7.77
C PHE A 88 -1.55 6.55 8.65
N ILE A 89 -0.78 6.94 9.66
CA ILE A 89 -1.16 7.96 10.64
C ILE A 89 -0.06 9.00 10.74
N ASP A 90 -0.41 10.28 10.72
CA ASP A 90 0.56 11.35 10.95
C ASP A 90 0.97 11.36 12.42
N THR A 91 2.26 11.18 12.70
CA THR A 91 2.77 11.09 14.08
C THR A 91 2.48 12.37 14.87
N LYS A 92 2.64 13.55 14.27
CA LYS A 92 2.48 14.82 14.99
C LYS A 92 1.01 15.09 15.32
N GLN A 93 0.11 14.79 14.38
CA GLN A 93 -1.33 14.88 14.65
C GLN A 93 -1.77 13.84 15.67
N ALA A 94 -1.22 12.62 15.61
CA ALA A 94 -1.49 11.57 16.61
C ALA A 94 -1.07 11.99 18.02
N GLU A 95 0.09 12.64 18.19
CA GLU A 95 0.51 13.19 19.48
C GLU A 95 -0.48 14.24 20.02
N VAL A 96 -1.01 15.09 19.14
CA VAL A 96 -2.04 16.08 19.51
C VAL A 96 -3.35 15.41 19.94
N GLU A 97 -3.83 14.42 19.18
CA GLU A 97 -5.09 13.73 19.52
C GLU A 97 -4.94 12.84 20.77
N ALA A 98 -3.79 12.18 20.94
CA ALA A 98 -3.49 11.44 22.16
C ALA A 98 -3.51 12.37 23.40
N GLY A 99 -2.95 13.57 23.27
CA GLY A 99 -2.98 14.59 24.34
C GLY A 99 -4.38 15.13 24.68
N LYS A 100 -5.32 15.13 23.72
CA LYS A 100 -6.73 15.48 23.99
C LYS A 100 -7.50 14.38 24.73
N THR A 101 -7.01 13.14 24.68
CA THR A 101 -7.69 11.95 25.21
C THR A 101 -7.44 11.73 26.71
N GLU A 102 -6.71 12.64 27.38
CA GLU A 102 -6.42 12.62 28.83
C GLU A 102 -7.67 12.54 29.74
N GLN A 103 -8.89 12.73 29.21
CA GLN A 103 -10.11 12.56 29.99
C GLN A 103 -10.72 11.15 29.98
N ASN A 104 -10.28 10.19 29.13
CA ASN A 104 -11.06 8.95 29.00
C ASN A 104 -10.36 7.59 28.89
N HIS A 105 -9.03 7.46 28.88
CA HIS A 105 -8.28 6.26 29.30
C HIS A 105 -6.80 6.47 28.99
N ALA A 106 -5.92 6.05 29.90
CA ALA A 106 -4.49 6.32 29.90
C ALA A 106 -3.75 5.70 28.69
N VAL A 107 -3.56 6.48 27.63
CA VAL A 107 -2.57 6.19 26.60
C VAL A 107 -1.26 6.86 27.05
N LYS A 108 -0.33 6.09 27.64
CA LYS A 108 0.90 6.64 28.23
C LYS A 108 1.99 6.90 27.19
N ASN A 109 1.87 6.32 26.00
CA ASN A 109 2.83 6.48 24.91
C ASN A 109 2.22 6.12 23.54
N LEU A 110 2.91 6.51 22.46
CA LEU A 110 2.52 6.24 21.07
C LEU A 110 2.35 4.76 20.73
N SER A 111 3.01 3.84 21.43
CA SER A 111 2.85 2.39 21.17
C SER A 111 1.49 1.88 21.63
N GLU A 112 1.03 2.30 22.80
CA GLU A 112 -0.31 1.99 23.30
C GLU A 112 -1.39 2.61 22.41
N TYR A 113 -1.17 3.86 21.98
CA TYR A 113 -2.07 4.54 21.04
C TYR A 113 -2.20 3.78 19.73
N ARG A 114 -1.06 3.35 19.17
CA ARG A 114 -1.01 2.56 17.94
C ARG A 114 -1.81 1.27 18.05
N ALA A 115 -1.67 0.55 19.16
CA ALA A 115 -2.38 -0.71 19.39
C ALA A 115 -3.90 -0.49 19.54
N ALA A 116 -4.29 0.54 20.29
CA ALA A 116 -5.70 0.92 20.45
C ALA A 116 -6.33 1.29 19.10
N LEU A 117 -5.66 2.15 18.32
CA LEU A 117 -6.15 2.58 17.01
C LEU A 117 -6.23 1.43 16.01
N GLN A 118 -5.26 0.49 16.04
CA GLN A 118 -5.30 -0.70 15.20
C GLN A 118 -6.52 -1.57 15.53
N SER A 119 -6.73 -1.85 16.82
CA SER A 119 -7.87 -2.65 17.28
C SER A 119 -9.20 -1.96 16.93
N GLU A 120 -9.29 -0.65 17.15
CA GLU A 120 -10.48 0.13 16.83
C GLU A 120 -10.79 0.08 15.33
N PHE A 121 -9.77 0.29 14.49
CA PHE A 121 -9.94 0.25 13.04
C PHE A 121 -10.31 -1.14 12.52
N GLN A 122 -9.71 -2.21 13.08
CA GLN A 122 -10.08 -3.60 12.74
C GLN A 122 -11.55 -3.88 13.07
N THR A 123 -11.98 -3.57 14.30
CA THR A 123 -13.37 -3.72 14.72
C THR A 123 -14.32 -2.85 13.89
N PHE A 124 -13.90 -1.65 13.50
CA PHE A 124 -14.66 -0.80 12.61
C PHE A 124 -14.86 -1.45 11.23
N LEU A 125 -13.80 -2.01 10.63
CA LEU A 125 -13.88 -2.72 9.36
C LEU A 125 -14.77 -3.98 9.45
N GLU A 126 -14.60 -4.80 10.48
CA GLU A 126 -15.39 -6.02 10.72
C GLU A 126 -16.89 -5.72 10.74
N LYS A 127 -17.30 -4.73 11.53
CA LYS A 127 -18.71 -4.30 11.63
C LYS A 127 -19.24 -3.71 10.34
N GLN A 128 -18.42 -2.91 9.65
CA GLN A 128 -18.87 -2.13 8.50
C GLN A 128 -18.81 -2.90 7.18
N LEU A 129 -18.03 -3.98 7.09
CA LEU A 129 -17.89 -4.82 5.90
C LEU A 129 -18.49 -6.22 6.07
N ASP A 130 -18.96 -6.57 7.27
CA ASP A 130 -19.45 -7.90 7.61
C ASP A 130 -18.38 -8.97 7.32
N VAL A 131 -17.19 -8.75 7.87
CA VAL A 131 -16.02 -9.64 7.72
C VAL A 131 -15.55 -10.13 9.09
N HIS A 132 -14.91 -11.29 9.12
CA HIS A 132 -14.41 -11.88 10.36
C HIS A 132 -13.01 -11.36 10.73
N THR A 133 -12.62 -11.51 11.99
CA THR A 133 -11.33 -11.05 12.52
C THR A 133 -10.13 -11.68 11.80
N GLU A 134 -10.26 -12.91 11.31
CA GLU A 134 -9.21 -13.55 10.50
C GLU A 134 -8.94 -12.75 9.22
N GLN A 135 -9.98 -12.15 8.62
CA GLN A 135 -9.84 -11.33 7.42
C GLN A 135 -9.25 -9.95 7.69
N THR A 136 -9.22 -9.46 8.93
CA THR A 136 -8.63 -8.15 9.29
C THR A 136 -7.30 -8.29 10.03
N SER A 137 -6.83 -9.52 10.25
CA SER A 137 -5.62 -9.84 11.01
C SER A 137 -4.32 -9.21 10.46
N HIS A 138 -4.29 -8.88 9.15
CA HIS A 138 -3.16 -8.21 8.48
C HIS A 138 -3.39 -6.72 8.22
N VAL A 139 -4.26 -6.09 9.01
CA VAL A 139 -4.43 -4.64 9.05
C VAL A 139 -3.50 -4.06 10.11
N PHE A 140 -2.49 -3.31 9.66
CA PHE A 140 -1.46 -2.74 10.53
C PHE A 140 -1.58 -1.22 10.60
N VAL A 141 -1.26 -0.62 11.75
CA VAL A 141 -1.06 0.83 11.86
C VAL A 141 0.41 1.17 11.65
N HIS A 142 0.70 2.22 10.87
CA HIS A 142 2.05 2.74 10.66
C HIS A 142 2.09 4.26 10.82
N PHE A 143 2.91 4.72 11.77
CA PHE A 143 3.12 6.15 12.02
C PHE A 143 4.13 6.71 11.03
N VAL A 144 3.79 7.84 10.43
CA VAL A 144 4.59 8.54 9.43
C VAL A 144 4.85 9.97 9.86
N ASP A 145 6.10 10.39 9.71
CA ASP A 145 6.56 11.74 10.03
C ASP A 145 7.61 12.15 8.99
N GLU A 146 7.43 13.32 8.38
CA GLU A 146 8.39 13.86 7.42
C GLU A 146 9.77 14.04 8.03
N SER A 147 9.87 14.44 9.30
CA SER A 147 11.15 14.63 9.99
C SER A 147 11.85 13.28 10.22
N ALA A 148 11.13 12.23 10.61
CA ALA A 148 11.64 10.87 10.68
C ALA A 148 12.11 10.34 9.31
N ILE A 149 11.33 10.57 8.24
CA ILE A 149 11.72 10.20 6.87
C ILE A 149 13.03 10.87 6.48
N ARG A 150 13.15 12.19 6.68
CA ARG A 150 14.38 12.94 6.37
C ARG A 150 15.57 12.40 7.15
N ARG A 151 15.42 12.15 8.46
CA ARG A 151 16.48 11.56 9.28
C ARG A 151 16.99 10.23 8.72
N VAL A 152 16.10 9.30 8.38
CA VAL A 152 16.49 8.00 7.78
C VAL A 152 17.21 8.21 6.44
N LEU A 153 16.75 9.16 5.62
CA LEU A 153 17.32 9.38 4.29
C LEU A 153 18.62 10.19 4.31
N GLU A 154 18.84 11.05 5.29
CA GLU A 154 20.00 11.93 5.38
C GLU A 154 21.11 11.31 6.24
N ASP A 155 20.78 10.39 7.14
CA ASP A 155 21.77 9.66 7.92
C ASP A 155 22.62 8.75 7.00
N PRO A 156 23.95 8.95 6.94
CA PRO A 156 24.85 8.10 6.18
C PRO A 156 25.00 6.69 6.78
N LYS A 157 24.64 6.52 8.05
CA LYS A 157 24.68 5.24 8.79
C LYS A 157 23.33 4.55 8.88
N ALA A 158 22.27 5.13 8.30
CA ALA A 158 20.96 4.50 8.29
C ALA A 158 21.06 3.10 7.68
N GLU A 159 20.58 2.11 8.43
CA GLU A 159 20.58 0.72 7.99
C GLU A 159 19.75 0.55 6.72
N ASP A 160 20.17 -0.36 5.85
CA ASP A 160 19.47 -0.67 4.60
C ASP A 160 18.01 -1.06 4.84
N GLN A 161 17.73 -1.70 5.97
CA GLN A 161 16.37 -2.06 6.39
C GLN A 161 15.51 -0.83 6.69
N ALA A 162 16.07 0.21 7.33
CA ALA A 162 15.34 1.45 7.64
C ALA A 162 15.00 2.22 6.35
N VAL A 163 15.99 2.37 5.46
CA VAL A 163 15.79 3.02 4.14
C VAL A 163 14.80 2.22 3.31
N GLY A 164 15.02 0.90 3.17
CA GLY A 164 14.14 0.01 2.42
C GLY A 164 12.71 0.02 2.95
N GLY A 165 12.54 0.13 4.27
CA GLY A 165 11.23 0.17 4.93
C GLY A 165 10.28 1.29 4.46
N LEU A 166 10.82 2.34 3.84
CA LEU A 166 10.05 3.44 3.24
C LEU A 166 9.23 3.00 2.02
N PHE A 167 9.46 1.79 1.47
CA PHE A 167 8.67 1.23 0.37
C PHE A 167 7.17 1.27 0.66
N ARG A 168 6.78 1.09 1.93
CA ARG A 168 5.37 1.04 2.37
C ARG A 168 4.59 2.29 1.95
N LEU A 169 5.24 3.45 1.93
CA LEU A 169 4.63 4.71 1.50
C LEU A 169 4.13 4.66 0.06
N PHE A 170 4.68 3.77 -0.77
CA PHE A 170 4.41 3.69 -2.20
C PHE A 170 3.36 2.64 -2.59
N LEU A 171 2.76 1.89 -1.64
CA LEU A 171 1.69 0.93 -1.88
C LEU A 171 0.43 1.56 -2.55
N LEU A 172 -0.53 0.72 -2.98
CA LEU A 172 -1.81 1.19 -3.51
C LEU A 172 -2.59 1.93 -2.42
N SER A 173 -2.70 3.25 -2.52
CA SER A 173 -3.28 4.09 -1.48
C SER A 173 -4.73 4.45 -1.82
N LEU A 174 -5.66 4.21 -0.89
CA LEU A 174 -7.08 4.58 -1.04
C LEU A 174 -7.35 6.07 -0.77
N SER A 175 -6.33 6.86 -0.45
CA SER A 175 -6.49 8.32 -0.39
C SER A 175 -5.24 9.04 -0.89
N LYS A 176 -5.36 10.35 -1.11
CA LYS A 176 -4.26 11.23 -1.50
C LYS A 176 -3.42 11.71 -0.31
N GLY A 177 -3.82 11.42 0.93
CA GLY A 177 -3.15 11.94 2.13
C GLY A 177 -1.68 11.52 2.25
N ILE A 178 -1.29 10.39 1.66
CA ILE A 178 0.09 9.91 1.69
C ILE A 178 1.07 10.70 0.79
N ARG A 179 0.54 11.54 -0.12
CA ARG A 179 1.35 12.26 -1.13
C ARG A 179 2.45 13.15 -0.54
N PRO A 180 2.24 13.95 0.53
CA PRO A 180 3.29 14.77 1.12
C PRO A 180 4.50 13.96 1.62
N TYR A 181 4.26 12.78 2.21
CA TYR A 181 5.34 11.89 2.65
C TYR A 181 6.10 11.27 1.48
N ARG A 182 5.40 10.85 0.41
CA ARG A 182 6.05 10.41 -0.84
C ARG A 182 6.90 11.52 -1.46
N GLN A 183 6.38 12.74 -1.47
CA GLN A 183 7.07 13.92 -1.97
C GLN A 183 8.33 14.19 -1.15
N THR A 184 8.24 14.13 0.18
CA THR A 184 9.38 14.26 1.09
C THR A 184 10.48 13.23 0.77
N VAL A 185 10.12 11.95 0.57
CA VAL A 185 11.09 10.92 0.15
C VAL A 185 11.79 11.30 -1.15
N ILE A 186 11.00 11.60 -2.20
CA ILE A 186 11.53 11.87 -3.54
C ILE A 186 12.42 13.11 -3.54
N GLU A 187 11.98 14.21 -2.91
CA GLU A 187 12.72 15.46 -2.84
C GLU A 187 14.02 15.35 -2.07
N THR A 188 14.01 14.65 -0.94
CA THR A 188 15.23 14.43 -0.16
C THR A 188 16.23 13.61 -0.95
N LEU A 189 15.79 12.57 -1.66
CA LEU A 189 16.69 11.75 -2.48
C LEU A 189 17.21 12.50 -3.71
N GLU A 190 16.38 13.31 -4.39
CA GLU A 190 16.81 14.11 -5.55
C GLU A 190 17.99 15.03 -5.20
N LYS A 191 17.94 15.66 -4.02
CA LYS A 191 19.01 16.56 -3.51
C LYS A 191 20.34 15.84 -3.24
N GLN A 192 20.32 14.52 -3.05
CA GLN A 192 21.52 13.72 -2.74
C GLN A 192 22.23 13.17 -3.98
N GLY A 193 21.75 13.46 -5.20
CA GLY A 193 22.38 13.03 -6.44
C GLY A 193 22.55 11.51 -6.53
N VAL A 194 23.79 11.03 -6.70
CA VAL A 194 24.10 9.60 -6.86
C VAL A 194 23.72 8.78 -5.61
N ASN A 195 23.96 9.31 -4.42
CA ASN A 195 23.58 8.62 -3.17
C ASN A 195 22.07 8.47 -3.05
N GLY A 196 21.32 9.49 -3.47
CA GLY A 196 19.86 9.45 -3.50
C GLY A 196 19.32 8.39 -4.45
N LYS A 197 19.93 8.23 -5.64
CA LYS A 197 19.57 7.16 -6.59
C LYS A 197 19.78 5.78 -5.98
N ARG A 198 20.91 5.55 -5.30
CA ARG A 198 21.18 4.28 -4.62
C ARG A 198 20.14 3.95 -3.55
N LYS A 199 19.81 4.90 -2.69
CA LYS A 199 18.76 4.72 -1.66
C LYS A 199 17.38 4.49 -2.29
N TRP A 200 17.07 5.18 -3.39
CA TRP A 200 15.84 4.97 -4.14
C TRP A 200 15.73 3.56 -4.74
N GLU A 201 16.81 3.04 -5.31
CA GLU A 201 16.87 1.67 -5.84
C GLU A 201 16.56 0.65 -4.74
N MET A 202 17.07 0.86 -3.53
CA MET A 202 16.75 -0.01 -2.38
C MET A 202 15.24 0.03 -2.04
N ILE A 203 14.65 1.22 -1.99
CA ILE A 203 13.21 1.41 -1.71
C ILE A 203 12.36 0.69 -2.76
N ILE A 204 12.67 0.91 -4.04
CA ILE A 204 11.88 0.35 -5.15
C ILE A 204 12.10 -1.14 -5.32
N HIS A 205 13.31 -1.64 -5.06
CA HIS A 205 13.57 -3.08 -5.05
C HIS A 205 12.75 -3.76 -3.95
N LYS A 206 12.74 -3.21 -2.72
CA LYS A 206 11.91 -3.72 -1.63
C LYS A 206 10.42 -3.64 -1.93
N LEU A 207 9.96 -2.59 -2.60
CA LEU A 207 8.59 -2.47 -3.06
C LEU A 207 8.21 -3.61 -4.01
N ALA A 208 9.05 -3.88 -5.01
CA ALA A 208 8.82 -4.92 -5.99
C ALA A 208 8.86 -6.32 -5.37
N GLU A 209 9.81 -6.59 -4.48
CA GLU A 209 9.90 -7.83 -3.70
C GLU A 209 8.65 -8.06 -2.85
N PHE A 210 8.20 -7.02 -2.15
CA PHE A 210 7.03 -7.10 -1.28
C PHE A 210 5.74 -7.33 -2.08
N GLU A 211 5.57 -6.62 -3.19
CA GLU A 211 4.36 -6.75 -4.00
C GLU A 211 4.35 -8.02 -4.85
N ASN A 212 5.50 -8.48 -5.36
CA ASN A 212 5.55 -9.57 -6.32
C ASN A 212 6.73 -10.54 -6.06
N PRO A 213 6.79 -11.18 -4.88
CA PRO A 213 7.94 -11.98 -4.48
C PRO A 213 8.27 -13.11 -5.45
N GLU A 214 7.26 -13.76 -6.06
CA GLU A 214 7.43 -14.83 -7.06
C GLU A 214 8.06 -14.35 -8.37
N ILE A 215 7.83 -13.07 -8.71
CA ILE A 215 8.39 -12.50 -9.94
C ILE A 215 9.86 -12.14 -9.69
N VAL A 216 10.20 -11.71 -8.46
CA VAL A 216 11.57 -11.33 -8.09
C VAL A 216 12.45 -12.55 -7.83
N SER A 217 11.97 -13.54 -7.08
CA SER A 217 12.74 -14.72 -6.68
C SER A 217 13.15 -15.63 -7.85
N ASN A 218 12.37 -15.63 -8.94
CA ASN A 218 12.68 -16.40 -10.15
C ASN A 218 13.72 -15.73 -11.07
N GLY A 219 14.47 -14.72 -10.60
CA GLY A 219 15.59 -14.09 -11.31
C GLY A 219 15.21 -13.26 -12.55
N LYS A 220 13.93 -13.28 -12.98
CA LYS A 220 13.44 -12.58 -14.17
C LYS A 220 13.25 -11.08 -13.97
N LEU A 221 13.07 -10.60 -12.73
CA LEU A 221 12.82 -9.18 -12.48
C LEU A 221 14.07 -8.32 -12.70
N LEU A 222 15.27 -8.79 -12.30
CA LEU A 222 16.52 -8.02 -12.46
C LEU A 222 16.90 -7.78 -13.93
N THR A 223 16.55 -8.69 -14.85
CA THR A 223 16.75 -8.48 -16.30
C THR A 223 15.60 -7.72 -16.96
N HIS A 224 14.36 -7.81 -16.46
CA HIS A 224 13.18 -7.13 -17.01
C HIS A 224 12.93 -5.72 -16.45
N MET A 225 13.67 -5.28 -15.43
CA MET A 225 13.60 -3.91 -14.91
C MET A 225 14.10 -2.85 -15.92
N ASN A 226 14.94 -3.22 -16.89
CA ASN A 226 15.72 -2.22 -17.63
C ASN A 226 15.00 -1.46 -18.76
N ALA A 227 13.75 -1.80 -19.13
CA ALA A 227 13.00 -0.97 -20.08
C ALA A 227 11.47 -1.08 -19.98
N GLN A 228 10.93 -2.29 -19.79
CA GLN A 228 9.47 -2.49 -19.91
C GLN A 228 8.69 -2.16 -18.63
N ARG A 229 9.35 -2.12 -17.47
CA ARG A 229 8.70 -1.90 -16.15
C ARG A 229 9.14 -0.63 -15.42
N GLU A 230 9.94 0.23 -16.04
CA GLU A 230 10.32 1.54 -15.47
C GLU A 230 9.10 2.43 -15.16
N TRP A 231 7.93 2.14 -15.72
CA TRP A 231 6.71 2.87 -15.36
C TRP A 231 5.97 2.26 -14.17
N LEU A 232 6.25 1.00 -13.83
CA LEU A 232 5.71 0.30 -12.65
C LEU A 232 6.56 0.55 -11.42
N TYR A 233 7.88 0.51 -11.60
CA TYR A 233 8.91 0.68 -10.58
C TYR A 233 9.94 1.71 -11.10
N PRO A 234 9.62 3.00 -11.02
CA PRO A 234 10.36 4.03 -11.74
C PRO A 234 11.72 4.33 -11.14
N SER A 235 12.62 4.81 -11.98
CA SER A 235 13.82 5.51 -11.54
C SER A 235 13.45 6.79 -10.76
N LEU A 236 14.39 7.30 -9.97
CA LEU A 236 14.16 8.49 -9.14
C LEU A 236 13.68 9.69 -9.98
N GLN A 237 14.24 9.88 -11.19
CA GLN A 237 13.84 10.96 -12.10
C GLN A 237 12.39 10.85 -12.60
N LYS A 238 11.85 9.62 -12.67
CA LYS A 238 10.48 9.35 -13.12
C LYS A 238 9.50 9.21 -11.96
N ALA A 239 9.99 9.12 -10.72
CA ALA A 239 9.20 8.83 -9.52
C ALA A 239 8.07 9.85 -9.30
N ARG A 240 8.34 11.16 -9.46
CA ARG A 240 7.32 12.20 -9.29
C ARG A 240 6.11 11.98 -10.19
N ARG A 241 6.35 11.69 -11.47
CA ARG A 241 5.30 11.46 -12.46
C ARG A 241 4.44 10.24 -12.13
N VAL A 242 5.04 9.19 -11.58
CA VAL A 242 4.32 7.94 -11.29
C VAL A 242 3.61 7.99 -9.93
N PHE A 243 4.26 8.55 -8.90
CA PHE A 243 3.76 8.45 -7.52
C PHE A 243 3.08 9.70 -6.97
N LEU A 244 3.30 10.86 -7.59
CA LEU A 244 2.72 12.13 -7.15
C LEU A 244 1.71 12.70 -8.15
N GLN A 245 1.92 12.50 -9.45
CA GLN A 245 0.98 12.93 -10.48
C GLN A 245 -0.11 11.89 -10.71
N GLU A 246 -1.31 12.35 -11.05
CA GLU A 246 -2.42 11.47 -11.43
C GLU A 246 -2.13 10.88 -12.80
N THR A 247 -1.45 9.74 -12.85
CA THR A 247 -1.56 8.88 -14.03
C THR A 247 -3.04 8.48 -14.15
N ARG A 248 -3.63 8.78 -15.31
CA ARG A 248 -5.04 8.57 -15.66
C ARG A 248 -5.59 7.16 -15.36
N THR A 249 -4.72 6.18 -15.12
CA THR A 249 -5.07 4.76 -14.95
C THR A 249 -5.49 4.39 -13.51
N ASP A 250 -4.84 4.94 -12.48
CA ASP A 250 -4.95 4.34 -11.13
C ASP A 250 -6.20 4.82 -10.38
N SER A 251 -6.62 6.08 -10.59
CA SER A 251 -7.87 6.58 -10.00
C SER A 251 -9.11 6.21 -10.80
N GLN A 252 -8.97 5.94 -12.11
CA GLN A 252 -10.10 5.45 -12.92
C GLN A 252 -10.37 3.97 -12.67
N ASP A 253 -9.36 3.13 -12.46
CA ASP A 253 -9.60 1.71 -12.16
C ASP A 253 -10.28 1.54 -10.78
N VAL A 254 -9.96 2.37 -9.78
CA VAL A 254 -10.68 2.39 -8.49
C VAL A 254 -12.06 3.05 -8.58
N LYS A 255 -12.22 4.14 -9.35
CA LYS A 255 -13.52 4.80 -9.56
C LYS A 255 -14.45 4.11 -10.56
N LYS A 256 -13.94 3.19 -11.39
CA LYS A 256 -14.74 2.33 -12.27
C LYS A 256 -15.11 1.01 -11.59
N ALA A 257 -14.36 0.62 -10.56
CA ALA A 257 -14.67 -0.51 -9.69
C ALA A 257 -15.56 -0.12 -8.49
N ALA A 258 -15.73 1.17 -8.20
CA ALA A 258 -16.65 1.70 -7.19
C ALA A 258 -17.82 2.41 -7.86
#